data_AF-A0A926Y5J2-F1
#
_entry.id   AF-A0A926Y5J2-F1
#
_cell.length_a   1.000
_cell.length_b   1.000
_cell.length_c   1.000
_cell.angle_alpha   90.00
_cell.angle_beta   90.00
_cell.angle_gamma   90.00
#
_symmetry.space_group_name_H-M   'P 1'
#
loop_
_entity.id
_entity.type
_entity.pdbx_description
1 polymer ?
#
loop_
_entity_poly.entity_id
_entity_poly.type
_entity_poly.pdbx_seq_one_letter_code
_entity_poly.pdbx_strand_id
1 'polypeptide(L)'
;MTCANPVVILSAGESDTYHWNTGATTSTISVSIADTYSVTLTGTNGCTGVASIQVSQESGPTVNPVNNQTVCVGSATTPVTFSGTASSYQWTNSNPTIGLPASGTGNLSSFTAINNTPHPNGPHHRYPSGGAY
;
A
#
# COMPACT_ATOMS: atom_id res chain seq x y z
N MET A 1 -3.47 4.44 -4.18
CA MET A 1 -4.82 4.13 -3.69
C MET A 1 -4.99 4.80 -2.34
N THR A 2 -5.65 5.95 -2.32
CA THR A 2 -5.98 6.65 -1.09
C THR A 2 -7.16 5.93 -0.45
N CYS A 3 -6.98 5.38 0.74
CA CYS A 3 -8.13 5.07 1.58
C CYS A 3 -8.68 6.45 1.98
N ALA A 4 -9.64 6.97 1.22
CA ALA A 4 -10.36 8.17 1.62
C ALA A 4 -10.99 7.85 2.98
N ASN A 5 -10.76 8.65 4.03
CA ASN A 5 -11.43 8.47 5.31
C ASN A 5 -12.94 8.42 5.06
N PRO A 6 -13.59 7.24 5.13
CA PRO A 6 -14.99 7.15 4.79
C PRO A 6 -15.79 7.82 5.89
N VAL A 7 -16.69 8.74 5.52
CA VAL A 7 -17.65 9.32 6.46
C VAL A 7 -18.87 8.43 6.47
N VAL A 8 -19.22 7.93 7.66
CA VAL A 8 -20.42 7.15 7.91
C VAL A 8 -21.44 8.07 8.57
N ILE A 9 -22.67 8.08 8.04
CA ILE A 9 -23.79 8.80 8.64
C ILE A 9 -24.59 7.81 9.50
N LEU A 10 -24.63 8.08 10.81
CA LEU A 10 -25.46 7.32 11.74
C LEU A 10 -26.78 8.07 11.95
N SER A 11 -27.89 7.36 11.82
CA SER A 11 -29.23 7.88 12.06
C SER A 11 -29.85 7.20 13.27
N ALA A 12 -30.33 8.01 14.22
CA ALA A 12 -31.19 7.55 15.29
C ALA A 12 -32.67 7.67 14.88
N GLY A 13 -33.53 6.85 15.46
CA GLY A 13 -34.98 6.89 15.21
C GLY A 13 -35.65 8.20 15.68
N GLU A 14 -36.95 8.31 15.52
CA GLU A 14 -37.68 9.49 16.00
C GLU A 14 -37.72 9.57 17.53
N SER A 15 -37.35 10.72 18.08
CA SER A 15 -37.39 11.02 19.51
C SER A 15 -37.44 12.53 19.74
N ASP A 16 -37.87 12.95 20.93
CA ASP A 16 -37.90 14.38 21.29
C ASP A 16 -36.49 14.92 21.58
N THR A 17 -35.64 14.10 22.20
CA THR A 17 -34.25 14.47 22.48
C THR A 17 -33.29 13.33 22.19
N TYR A 18 -32.12 13.70 21.71
CA TYR A 18 -31.02 12.81 21.38
C TYR A 18 -29.82 13.16 22.26
N HIS A 19 -29.11 12.15 22.73
CA HIS A 19 -27.81 12.33 23.38
C HIS A 19 -26.84 11.27 22.88
N TRP A 20 -25.93 11.68 22.01
CA TRP A 20 -24.83 10.83 21.54
C TRP A 20 -23.67 10.84 22.54
N ASN A 21 -22.88 9.77 22.58
CA ASN A 21 -21.62 9.74 23.34
C ASN A 21 -20.57 10.74 22.80
N THR A 22 -20.78 11.26 21.59
CA THR A 22 -19.98 12.35 20.99
C THR A 22 -20.38 13.73 21.52
N GLY A 23 -21.44 13.83 22.33
CA GLY A 23 -22.00 15.11 22.82
C GLY A 23 -23.00 15.76 21.85
N ALA A 24 -23.24 15.18 20.68
CA ALA A 24 -24.26 15.67 19.75
C ALA A 24 -25.68 15.39 20.26
N THR A 25 -26.63 16.24 19.87
CA THR A 25 -28.06 16.13 20.20
C THR A 25 -28.97 16.13 18.97
N THR A 26 -28.40 15.88 17.80
CA THR A 26 -29.10 15.77 16.52
C THR A 26 -29.56 14.34 16.25
N SER A 27 -30.57 14.17 15.41
CA SER A 27 -31.06 12.84 14.98
C SER A 27 -30.04 12.06 14.16
N THR A 28 -29.07 12.76 13.56
CA THR A 28 -27.98 12.16 12.77
C THR A 28 -26.63 12.71 13.20
N ILE A 29 -25.59 11.88 13.08
CA ILE A 29 -24.19 12.29 13.24
C ILE A 29 -23.35 11.74 12.09
N SER A 30 -22.31 12.50 11.72
CA SER A 30 -21.30 12.06 10.74
C SER A 30 -20.03 11.67 11.48
N VAL A 31 -19.58 10.44 11.28
CA VAL A 31 -18.41 9.86 11.97
C VAL A 31 -17.42 9.30 10.97
N SER A 32 -16.13 9.41 11.27
CA SER A 32 -15.04 8.90 10.41
C SER A 32 -13.99 8.10 11.15
N ILE A 33 -14.15 7.97 12.48
CA ILE A 33 -13.23 7.26 13.35
C ILE A 33 -13.88 5.94 13.74
N ALA A 34 -13.10 4.85 13.66
CA ALA A 34 -13.51 3.55 14.16
C ALA A 34 -13.67 3.60 15.69
N ASP A 35 -14.90 3.53 16.16
CA ASP A 35 -15.25 3.54 17.58
C ASP A 35 -16.68 3.02 17.78
N THR A 36 -17.07 2.83 19.03
CA THR A 36 -18.45 2.55 19.42
C THR A 36 -19.21 3.86 19.60
N TYR A 37 -20.28 4.03 18.82
CA TYR A 37 -21.18 5.17 18.96
C TYR A 37 -22.46 4.70 19.63
N SER A 38 -22.89 5.42 20.67
CA SER A 38 -24.13 5.14 21.38
C SER A 38 -25.00 6.38 21.43
N VAL A 39 -26.31 6.20 21.24
CA VAL A 39 -27.31 7.25 21.36
C VAL A 39 -28.33 6.87 22.41
N THR A 40 -28.59 7.82 23.31
CA THR A 40 -29.72 7.78 24.22
C THR A 40 -30.83 8.66 23.66
N LEU A 41 -31.99 8.07 23.47
CA LEU A 41 -33.22 8.72 23.05
C LEU A 41 -34.09 8.97 24.28
N THR A 42 -34.68 10.14 24.41
CA THR A 42 -35.70 10.42 25.43
C THR A 42 -36.96 10.92 24.77
N GLY A 43 -38.05 10.16 24.91
CA GLY A 43 -39.37 10.54 24.43
C GLY A 43 -40.15 11.41 25.40
N THR A 44 -41.32 11.85 24.96
CA THR A 44 -42.12 12.93 25.57
C THR A 44 -42.62 12.61 26.99
N ASN A 45 -42.73 11.33 27.31
CA ASN A 45 -43.13 10.84 28.63
C ASN A 45 -41.94 10.51 29.55
N GLY A 46 -40.72 10.90 29.18
CA GLY A 46 -39.49 10.58 29.91
C GLY A 46 -38.97 9.15 29.70
N CYS A 47 -39.61 8.35 28.83
CA CYS A 47 -39.09 7.05 28.44
C CYS A 47 -37.75 7.20 27.72
N THR A 48 -36.74 6.44 28.16
CA THR A 48 -35.42 6.43 27.54
C THR A 48 -35.16 5.12 26.81
N GLY A 49 -34.46 5.21 25.68
CA GLY A 49 -33.97 4.06 24.93
C GLY A 49 -32.51 4.28 24.57
N VAL A 50 -31.70 3.22 24.62
CA VAL A 50 -30.28 3.29 24.25
C VAL A 50 -30.02 2.35 23.09
N ALA A 51 -29.34 2.85 22.06
CA ALA A 51 -28.84 2.05 20.95
C ALA A 51 -27.33 2.27 20.80
N SER A 52 -26.61 1.24 20.37
CA SER A 52 -25.18 1.32 20.10
C SER A 52 -24.81 0.65 18.78
N ILE A 53 -23.80 1.18 18.12
CA ILE A 53 -23.24 0.65 16.88
C ILE A 53 -21.72 0.71 16.93
N GLN A 54 -21.09 -0.35 16.46
CA GLN A 54 -19.64 -0.43 16.27
C GLN A 54 -19.30 0.00 14.85
N VAL A 55 -18.52 1.07 14.71
CA VAL A 55 -17.96 1.50 13.43
C VAL A 55 -16.53 0.99 13.37
N SER A 56 -16.21 0.19 12.35
CA SER A 56 -14.86 -0.28 12.07
C SER A 56 -14.28 0.43 10.85
N GLN A 57 -12.95 0.62 10.86
CA GLN A 57 -12.22 1.12 9.71
C GLN A 57 -11.42 -0.03 9.10
N GLU A 58 -11.73 -0.37 7.85
CA GLU A 58 -10.93 -1.34 7.10
C GLU A 58 -9.67 -0.64 6.61
N SER A 59 -8.50 -1.20 6.93
CA SER A 59 -7.24 -0.72 6.37
C SER A 59 -7.09 -1.25 4.95
N GLY A 60 -6.78 -0.36 4.00
CA GLY A 60 -6.49 -0.78 2.63
C GLY A 60 -5.27 -1.72 2.53
N PRO A 61 -5.09 -2.41 1.39
CA PRO A 61 -3.92 -3.26 1.17
C PRO A 61 -2.64 -2.42 1.19
N THR A 62 -1.65 -2.87 1.95
CA THR A 62 -0.33 -2.25 2.05
C THR A 62 0.73 -3.13 1.39
N VAL A 63 1.83 -2.49 0.97
CA VAL A 63 3.04 -3.17 0.48
C VAL A 63 4.21 -2.64 1.30
N ASN A 64 4.98 -3.55 1.89
CA ASN A 64 6.17 -3.22 2.66
C ASN A 64 7.31 -2.81 1.71
N PRO A 65 8.19 -1.89 2.13
CA PRO A 65 9.33 -1.49 1.34
C PRO A 65 10.29 -2.67 1.10
N VAL A 66 10.87 -2.72 -0.08
CA VAL A 66 11.91 -3.68 -0.46
C VAL A 66 13.26 -2.97 -0.53
N ASN A 67 14.32 -3.69 -0.17
CA ASN A 67 15.68 -3.13 -0.20
C ASN A 67 16.24 -3.07 -1.62
N ASN A 68 17.03 -2.04 -1.89
CA ASN A 68 17.80 -1.94 -3.12
C ASN A 68 18.88 -3.03 -3.17
N GLN A 69 19.17 -3.51 -4.37
CA GLN A 69 20.24 -4.47 -4.62
C GLN A 69 21.30 -3.83 -5.53
N THR A 70 22.57 -4.11 -5.24
CA THR A 70 23.69 -3.81 -6.15
C THR A 70 24.31 -5.13 -6.56
N VAL A 71 24.31 -5.41 -7.86
CA VAL A 71 24.78 -6.68 -8.43
C VAL A 71 25.69 -6.42 -9.61
N CYS A 72 26.72 -7.26 -9.75
CA CYS A 72 27.61 -7.22 -10.91
C CYS A 72 26.93 -7.83 -12.14
N VAL A 73 27.33 -7.38 -13.33
CA VAL A 73 26.92 -8.01 -14.59
C VAL A 73 27.33 -9.48 -14.60
N GLY A 74 26.43 -10.35 -15.04
CA GLY A 74 26.62 -11.80 -15.06
C GLY A 74 26.37 -12.50 -13.71
N SER A 75 26.11 -11.74 -12.64
CA SER A 75 25.77 -12.30 -11.32
C SER A 75 24.27 -12.42 -11.13
N ALA A 76 23.84 -13.37 -10.29
CA ALA A 76 22.44 -13.56 -9.93
C ALA A 76 22.00 -12.51 -8.89
N THR A 77 20.78 -11.99 -9.05
CA THR A 77 20.12 -11.14 -8.04
C THR A 77 19.62 -11.97 -6.86
N THR A 78 19.37 -11.32 -5.72
CA THR A 78 18.59 -11.96 -4.66
C THR A 78 17.10 -11.90 -5.01
N PRO A 79 16.33 -12.97 -4.78
CA PRO A 79 14.88 -12.93 -4.95
C PRO A 79 14.24 -11.82 -4.12
N VAL A 80 13.24 -11.12 -4.68
CA VAL A 80 12.44 -10.13 -3.94
C VAL A 80 11.10 -10.75 -3.62
N THR A 81 10.86 -10.94 -2.33
CA THR A 81 9.55 -11.33 -1.80
C THR A 81 8.81 -10.07 -1.40
N PHE A 82 7.74 -9.75 -2.13
CA PHE A 82 6.85 -8.67 -1.70
C PHE A 82 6.03 -9.13 -0.48
N SER A 83 5.84 -8.23 0.46
CA SER A 83 5.10 -8.48 1.69
C SER A 83 4.22 -7.28 2.03
N GLY A 84 3.27 -7.45 2.94
CA GLY A 84 2.25 -6.46 3.28
C GLY A 84 0.89 -7.13 3.48
N THR A 85 -0.17 -6.34 3.56
CA THR A 85 -1.55 -6.85 3.68
C THR A 85 -2.22 -7.11 2.33
N ALA A 86 -1.58 -6.75 1.22
CA ALA A 86 -2.10 -7.00 -0.12
C ALA A 86 -2.18 -8.50 -0.47
N SER A 87 -3.27 -8.91 -1.10
CA SER A 87 -3.46 -10.29 -1.57
C SER A 87 -2.71 -10.60 -2.88
N SER A 88 -2.33 -9.58 -3.63
CA SER A 88 -1.57 -9.71 -4.87
C SER A 88 -0.65 -8.52 -5.08
N TYR A 89 0.46 -8.77 -5.78
CA TYR A 89 1.48 -7.77 -6.10
C TYR A 89 1.64 -7.68 -7.60
N GLN A 90 1.69 -6.46 -8.12
CA GLN A 90 2.04 -6.16 -9.50
C GLN A 90 3.23 -5.21 -9.48
N TRP A 91 4.20 -5.47 -10.35
CA TRP A 91 5.43 -4.70 -10.42
C TRP A 91 5.72 -4.32 -11.87
N THR A 92 6.44 -3.21 -12.03
CA THR A 92 6.94 -2.71 -13.33
C THR A 92 8.44 -2.48 -13.24
N ASN A 93 9.10 -2.61 -14.37
CA ASN A 93 10.54 -2.39 -14.52
C ASN A 93 10.75 -1.40 -15.67
N SER A 94 11.33 -0.25 -15.34
CA SER A 94 11.64 0.80 -16.30
C SER A 94 12.85 0.47 -17.19
N ASN A 95 13.65 -0.55 -16.85
CA ASN A 95 14.78 -0.98 -17.65
C ASN A 95 14.79 -2.51 -17.86
N PRO A 96 14.08 -3.03 -18.87
CA PRO A 96 14.06 -4.47 -19.16
C PRO A 96 15.41 -5.04 -19.62
N THR A 97 16.36 -4.20 -20.04
CA THR A 97 17.66 -4.64 -20.53
C THR A 97 18.56 -5.19 -19.42
N ILE A 98 18.12 -5.15 -18.16
CA ILE A 98 18.82 -5.74 -17.02
C ILE A 98 18.62 -7.25 -16.87
N GLY A 99 17.78 -7.87 -17.71
CA GLY A 99 17.44 -9.28 -17.62
C GLY A 99 16.17 -9.58 -16.82
N LEU A 100 15.41 -8.54 -16.45
CA LEU A 100 14.11 -8.64 -15.81
C LEU A 100 13.01 -8.12 -16.77
N PRO A 101 11.86 -8.79 -16.93
CA PRO A 101 10.76 -8.31 -17.77
C PRO A 101 10.28 -6.90 -17.40
N ALA A 102 9.60 -6.20 -18.31
CA ALA A 102 9.08 -4.85 -18.09
C ALA A 102 7.97 -4.77 -17.03
N SER A 103 7.30 -5.89 -16.74
CA SER A 103 6.26 -5.99 -15.73
C SER A 103 6.01 -7.44 -15.36
N GLY A 104 5.36 -7.67 -14.22
CA GLY A 104 4.87 -8.99 -13.84
C GLY A 104 4.01 -8.96 -12.59
N THR A 105 3.64 -10.16 -12.14
CA THR A 105 2.80 -10.37 -10.96
C THR A 105 3.52 -11.26 -9.95
N GLY A 106 3.18 -11.10 -8.68
CA GLY A 106 3.76 -11.88 -7.59
C GLY A 106 5.22 -11.48 -7.28
N ASN A 107 5.93 -12.40 -6.62
CA ASN A 107 7.32 -12.22 -6.20
C ASN A 107 8.30 -12.23 -7.39
N LEU A 108 9.43 -11.55 -7.24
CA LEU A 108 10.52 -11.59 -8.20
C LEU A 108 11.48 -12.72 -7.84
N SER A 109 11.55 -13.73 -8.69
CA SER A 109 12.61 -14.74 -8.62
C SER A 109 13.97 -14.13 -8.94
N SER A 110 15.04 -14.78 -8.47
CA SER A 110 16.41 -14.44 -8.88
C SER A 110 16.55 -14.53 -10.39
N PHE A 111 17.25 -13.57 -10.97
CA PHE A 111 17.62 -13.53 -12.38
C PHE A 111 19.07 -13.09 -12.54
N THR A 112 19.69 -13.47 -13.65
CA THR A 112 21.05 -13.03 -13.97
C THR A 112 21.01 -11.60 -14.47
N ALA A 113 21.68 -10.69 -13.75
CA ALA A 113 21.79 -9.30 -14.15
C ALA A 113 22.63 -9.21 -15.43
N ILE A 114 22.06 -8.64 -16.47
CA ILE A 114 22.78 -8.33 -17.72
C ILE A 114 22.84 -6.81 -17.87
N ASN A 115 23.81 -6.32 -18.63
CA ASN A 115 23.83 -4.92 -19.03
C ASN A 115 24.10 -4.90 -20.52
N ASN A 116 23.04 -5.08 -21.32
CA ASN A 116 23.12 -5.10 -22.77
C ASN A 116 23.31 -3.69 -23.37
N THR A 117 23.64 -2.68 -22.56
CA THR A 117 24.24 -1.48 -23.13
C THR A 117 25.52 -1.91 -23.83
N PRO A 118 25.75 -1.55 -25.10
CA PRO A 118 27.09 -1.63 -25.66
C PRO A 118 27.97 -0.81 -24.71
N HIS A 119 28.79 -1.47 -23.90
CA HIS A 119 29.94 -0.78 -23.34
C HIS A 119 30.67 -0.23 -24.57
N PRO A 120 31.03 1.07 -24.63
CA PRO A 120 31.93 1.55 -25.65
C PRO A 120 33.31 0.95 -25.34
N ASN A 121 33.46 -0.35 -25.54
CA ASN A 121 34.72 -0.98 -25.82
C ASN A 121 35.13 -0.38 -27.18
N GLY A 122 35.74 0.81 -27.13
CA GLY A 122 36.71 1.17 -28.14
C GLY A 122 37.62 -0.04 -28.36
N PRO A 123 38.02 -0.31 -29.60
CA PRO A 123 38.80 -1.50 -29.91
C PRO A 123 39.96 -1.57 -28.93
N HIS A 124 40.12 -2.71 -28.26
CA HIS A 124 41.32 -3.02 -27.51
C HIS A 124 42.47 -2.83 -28.51
N HIS A 125 43.14 -1.67 -28.43
CA HIS A 125 44.38 -1.44 -29.13
C HIS A 125 45.33 -2.51 -28.59
N ARG A 126 45.49 -3.59 -29.36
CA ARG A 126 46.61 -4.49 -29.22
C ARG A 126 47.84 -3.62 -29.48
N TYR A 127 48.50 -3.18 -28.41
CA TYR A 127 49.88 -2.73 -28.52
C TYR A 127 50.70 -3.96 -28.94
N PRO A 128 51.38 -3.96 -30.10
CA PRO A 128 52.39 -4.98 -30.36
C PRO A 128 53.55 -4.74 -29.40
N SER A 129 53.81 -5.72 -28.58
CA SER A 129 55.02 -5.82 -27.77
C SER A 129 56.25 -5.88 -28.66
N GLY A 130 57.24 -5.03 -28.38
CA GLY A 130 58.65 -5.35 -28.55
C GLY A 130 59.30 -4.84 -29.83
N GLY A 131 59.81 -3.61 -29.78
CA GLY A 131 61.07 -3.28 -30.43
C GLY A 131 62.19 -3.49 -29.41
N ALA A 132 63.15 -4.35 -29.71
CA ALA A 132 64.49 -4.29 -29.14
C ALA A 132 65.50 -5.07 -30.02
N TYR A 133 66.56 -4.34 -30.41
CA TYR A 133 67.84 -4.72 -31.01
C TYR A 133 67.87 -4.99 -32.53
#